data_AF-A0A3D3BMG4-F1
#
_entry.id   AF-A0A3D3BMG4-F1
#
_cell.length_a   1.000
_cell.length_b   1.000
_cell.length_c   1.000
_cell.angle_alpha   90.00
_cell.angle_beta   90.00
_cell.angle_gamma   90.00
#
_symmetry.space_group_name_H-M   'P 1'
#
loop_
_entity.id
_entity.type
_entity.pdbx_description
1 polymer ?
#
loop_
_entity_poly.entity_id
_entity_poly.type
_entity_poly.pdbx_seq_one_letter_code
_entity_poly.pdbx_strand_id
1 'polypeptide(L)'
;LRSRSDGQISALLNARPDLVHPIPSDMRALTTRASTSPSIARYLDDVDVLHHFTLRVATELTAEQPTSVPLLVDEVVARVDAADATDFATSVHQAVDALHTAALLWGTQERTHVVTSVRDQVAQAPAPSWPPPACSAPPSSAKEHATLDQQAEAHVRSTISIIEEVGDLWRREPGAVLRSGGLSTRALDTLAAHLGADRFAVSCAVDIAHTAGLLAVGATDSDVAWMPTESFDDWRRTPPGRRWAVLAQTWRDRQGVTSAKPLVTEEHPFTVTWRHHLLTVANEASGECEIDAMLEVIDYRWPR
;
A
#
# COMPACT_ATOMS: atom_id res chain seq x y z
N LEU A 1 4.35 -31.68 -1.81
CA LEU A 1 5.62 -30.99 -2.15
C LEU A 1 6.70 -31.92 -2.71
N ARG A 2 6.96 -33.11 -2.14
CA ARG A 2 8.01 -34.03 -2.64
C ARG A 2 7.88 -34.47 -4.10
N SER A 3 6.66 -34.48 -4.63
CA SER A 3 6.37 -34.82 -6.03
C SER A 3 6.50 -33.64 -7.00
N ARG A 4 6.83 -32.43 -6.50
CA ARG A 4 7.01 -31.25 -7.34
C ARG A 4 8.38 -31.27 -7.99
N SER A 5 8.46 -30.74 -9.21
CA SER A 5 9.74 -30.47 -9.86
C SER A 5 10.46 -29.29 -9.22
N ASP A 6 11.76 -29.16 -9.47
CA ASP A 6 12.57 -28.04 -8.97
C ASP A 6 12.01 -26.69 -9.40
N GLY A 7 11.50 -26.58 -10.63
CA GLY A 7 10.83 -25.36 -11.11
C GLY A 7 9.56 -25.03 -10.33
N GLN A 8 8.76 -26.03 -9.97
CA GLN A 8 7.56 -25.85 -9.14
C GLN A 8 7.90 -25.49 -7.68
N ILE A 9 9.03 -25.97 -7.16
CA ILE A 9 9.53 -25.55 -5.84
C ILE A 9 10.05 -24.10 -5.90
N SER A 10 10.80 -23.74 -6.94
CA SER A 10 11.25 -22.36 -7.14
C SER A 10 10.07 -21.39 -7.24
N ALA A 11 9.03 -21.76 -7.99
CA ALA A 11 7.79 -20.96 -8.07
C ALA A 11 7.11 -20.79 -6.71
N LEU A 12 7.05 -21.85 -5.88
CA LEU A 12 6.53 -21.75 -4.51
C LEU A 12 7.36 -20.77 -3.65
N LEU A 13 8.69 -20.84 -3.71
CA LEU A 13 9.55 -19.97 -2.91
C LEU A 13 9.49 -18.50 -3.37
N ASN A 14 9.29 -18.26 -4.67
CA ASN A 14 9.05 -16.91 -5.19
C ASN A 14 7.68 -16.38 -4.76
N ALA A 15 6.64 -17.23 -4.77
CA ALA A 15 5.31 -16.86 -4.32
C ALA A 15 5.23 -16.64 -2.80
N ARG A 16 6.04 -17.38 -2.02
CA ARG A 16 6.10 -17.28 -0.55
C ARG A 16 7.55 -17.17 -0.05
N PRO A 17 8.17 -15.98 -0.16
CA PRO A 17 9.56 -15.75 0.25
C PRO A 17 9.79 -15.98 1.75
N ASP A 18 8.76 -15.87 2.58
CA ASP A 18 8.85 -16.13 4.02
C ASP A 18 9.22 -17.59 4.33
N LEU A 19 8.99 -18.51 3.40
CA LEU A 19 9.32 -19.93 3.57
C LEU A 19 10.83 -20.21 3.67
N VAL A 20 11.69 -19.32 3.19
CA VAL A 20 13.15 -19.50 3.24
C VAL A 20 13.81 -18.85 4.45
N HIS A 21 13.05 -18.21 5.35
CA HIS A 21 13.59 -17.52 6.51
C HIS A 21 13.09 -18.11 7.84
N PRO A 22 13.93 -18.89 8.58
CA PRO A 22 15.28 -19.37 8.24
C PRO A 22 15.26 -20.53 7.24
N ILE A 23 16.36 -20.79 6.52
CA ILE A 23 16.40 -21.81 5.46
C ILE A 23 15.94 -23.18 6.02
N PRO A 24 14.92 -23.83 5.42
CA PRO A 24 14.47 -25.14 5.85
C PRO A 24 15.57 -26.19 5.73
N SER A 25 15.69 -27.08 6.72
CA SER A 25 16.67 -28.17 6.69
C SER A 25 16.35 -29.26 5.66
N ASP A 26 15.07 -29.43 5.33
CA ASP A 26 14.58 -30.42 4.38
C ASP A 26 13.18 -30.07 3.85
N MET A 27 12.67 -30.92 2.93
CA MET A 27 11.35 -30.76 2.32
C MET A 27 10.18 -30.93 3.31
N ARG A 28 10.38 -31.66 4.42
CA ARG A 28 9.36 -31.81 5.46
C ARG A 28 9.25 -30.52 6.27
N ALA A 29 10.36 -29.92 6.65
CA ALA A 29 10.41 -28.61 7.31
C ALA A 29 9.76 -27.52 6.45
N LEU A 30 10.05 -27.49 5.14
CA LEU A 30 9.38 -26.59 4.19
C LEU A 30 7.86 -26.81 4.15
N THR A 31 7.42 -28.08 4.06
CA THR A 31 5.99 -28.43 4.04
C THR A 31 5.29 -27.98 5.31
N THR A 32 5.87 -28.29 6.48
CA THR A 32 5.33 -27.88 7.78
C THR A 32 5.20 -26.37 7.86
N ARG A 33 6.23 -25.62 7.46
CA ARG A 33 6.20 -24.15 7.48
C ARG A 33 5.12 -23.58 6.55
N ALA A 34 5.01 -24.11 5.34
CA ALA A 34 4.01 -23.66 4.35
C ALA A 34 2.56 -23.83 4.85
N SER A 35 2.31 -24.79 5.73
CA SER A 35 1.00 -25.02 6.35
C SER A 35 0.78 -24.24 7.66
N THR A 36 1.72 -23.40 8.12
CA THR A 36 1.53 -22.62 9.36
C THR A 36 0.69 -21.36 9.12
N SER A 37 -0.18 -21.04 10.07
CA SER A 37 -1.03 -19.83 10.00
C SER A 37 -0.27 -18.52 9.78
N PRO A 38 0.90 -18.25 10.40
CA PRO A 38 1.64 -17.00 10.14
C PRO A 38 2.18 -16.90 8.72
N SER A 39 2.54 -18.03 8.11
CA SER A 39 3.06 -18.05 6.75
C SER A 39 1.92 -17.95 5.73
N ILE A 40 0.76 -18.54 6.03
CA ILE A 40 -0.44 -18.40 5.20
C ILE A 40 -0.97 -16.96 5.27
N ALA A 41 -1.07 -16.38 6.48
CA ALA A 41 -1.52 -15.00 6.68
C ALA A 41 -0.73 -14.02 5.82
N ARG A 42 0.61 -14.11 5.83
CA ARG A 42 1.48 -13.26 5.00
C ARG A 42 1.19 -13.34 3.51
N TYR A 43 0.91 -14.54 3.00
CA TYR A 43 0.54 -14.68 1.59
C TYR A 43 -0.85 -14.09 1.34
N LEU A 44 -1.79 -14.31 2.26
CA LEU A 44 -3.16 -13.80 2.15
C LEU A 44 -3.23 -12.26 2.25
N ASP A 45 -2.29 -11.62 2.94
CA ASP A 45 -2.17 -10.16 3.01
C ASP A 45 -1.85 -9.52 1.64
N ASP A 46 -1.22 -10.27 0.73
CA ASP A 46 -0.72 -9.77 -0.56
C ASP A 46 -1.57 -10.20 -1.78
N VAL A 47 -2.58 -11.05 -1.59
CA VAL A 47 -3.46 -11.52 -2.69
C VAL A 47 -4.78 -10.76 -2.78
N ASP A 48 -5.35 -10.80 -3.98
CA ASP A 48 -6.61 -10.11 -4.27
C ASP A 48 -7.87 -10.80 -3.72
N VAL A 49 -8.99 -10.08 -3.80
CA VAL A 49 -10.31 -10.60 -3.41
C VAL A 49 -10.72 -11.84 -4.19
N LEU A 50 -10.27 -12.02 -5.43
CA LEU A 50 -10.60 -13.22 -6.22
C LEU A 50 -9.92 -14.45 -5.61
N HIS A 51 -8.66 -14.36 -5.19
CA HIS A 51 -7.97 -15.45 -4.49
C HIS A 51 -8.64 -15.78 -3.16
N HIS A 52 -8.97 -14.78 -2.36
CA HIS A 52 -9.70 -14.94 -1.10
C HIS A 52 -11.07 -15.61 -1.29
N PHE A 53 -11.85 -15.11 -2.25
CA PHE A 53 -13.16 -15.67 -2.59
C PHE A 53 -13.05 -17.11 -3.10
N THR A 54 -12.07 -17.39 -3.96
CA THR A 54 -11.79 -18.74 -4.48
C THR A 54 -11.44 -19.71 -3.34
N LEU A 55 -10.62 -19.28 -2.37
CA LEU A 55 -10.30 -20.10 -1.20
C LEU A 55 -11.50 -20.35 -0.28
N ARG A 56 -12.39 -19.37 -0.12
CA ARG A 56 -13.65 -19.53 0.63
C ARG A 56 -14.52 -20.61 -0.02
N VAL A 57 -14.78 -20.49 -1.32
CA VAL A 57 -15.56 -21.50 -2.08
C VAL A 57 -14.89 -22.87 -2.02
N ALA A 58 -13.57 -22.92 -2.20
CA ALA A 58 -12.81 -24.18 -2.08
C ALA A 58 -12.92 -24.79 -0.68
N THR A 59 -12.93 -23.97 0.38
CA THR A 59 -13.07 -24.44 1.77
C THR A 59 -14.41 -25.12 2.00
N GLU A 60 -15.49 -24.53 1.45
CA GLU A 60 -16.84 -25.08 1.50
C GLU A 60 -16.93 -26.40 0.72
N LEU A 61 -16.49 -26.41 -0.55
CA LEU A 61 -16.55 -27.60 -1.40
C LEU A 61 -15.70 -28.75 -0.88
N THR A 62 -14.60 -28.45 -0.18
CA THR A 62 -13.66 -29.46 0.32
C THR A 62 -13.88 -29.83 1.78
N ALA A 63 -14.99 -29.42 2.39
CA ALA A 63 -15.29 -29.65 3.81
C ALA A 63 -15.34 -31.14 4.19
N GLU A 64 -15.94 -31.98 3.35
CA GLU A 64 -16.09 -33.41 3.61
C GLU A 64 -15.09 -34.27 2.82
N GLN A 65 -14.86 -33.92 1.55
CA GLN A 65 -14.03 -34.68 0.63
C GLN A 65 -13.30 -33.76 -0.36
N PRO A 66 -12.17 -34.18 -0.96
CA PRO A 66 -11.53 -33.43 -2.03
C PRO A 66 -12.48 -33.20 -3.22
N THR A 67 -12.36 -32.05 -3.87
CA THR A 67 -13.13 -31.68 -5.07
C THR A 67 -12.23 -31.69 -6.32
N SER A 68 -12.78 -31.39 -7.50
CA SER A 68 -12.00 -31.13 -8.71
C SER A 68 -11.89 -29.63 -8.98
N VAL A 69 -10.82 -29.22 -9.64
CA VAL A 69 -10.58 -27.82 -10.05
C VAL A 69 -11.67 -27.33 -11.02
N PRO A 70 -12.11 -28.08 -12.03
CA PRO A 70 -13.23 -27.65 -12.88
C PRO A 70 -14.50 -27.35 -12.07
N LEU A 71 -14.87 -28.22 -11.13
CA LEU A 71 -16.06 -28.00 -10.29
C LEU A 71 -15.90 -26.77 -9.39
N LEU A 72 -14.70 -26.56 -8.82
CA LEU A 72 -14.40 -25.36 -8.05
C LEU A 72 -14.57 -24.08 -8.89
N VAL A 73 -14.05 -24.07 -10.13
CA VAL A 73 -14.17 -22.92 -11.03
C VAL A 73 -15.64 -22.67 -11.37
N ASP A 74 -16.38 -23.70 -11.76
CA ASP A 74 -17.81 -23.60 -12.08
C ASP A 74 -18.61 -23.02 -10.90
N GLU A 75 -18.33 -23.47 -9.67
CA GLU A 75 -19.00 -22.98 -8.47
C GLU A 75 -18.66 -21.52 -8.15
N VAL A 76 -17.40 -21.11 -8.34
CA VAL A 76 -16.98 -19.71 -8.16
C VAL A 76 -17.69 -18.81 -9.18
N VAL A 77 -17.74 -19.23 -10.45
CA VAL A 77 -18.43 -18.52 -11.53
C VAL A 77 -19.93 -18.42 -11.26
N ALA A 78 -20.56 -19.51 -10.81
CA ALA A 78 -22.00 -19.54 -10.51
C ALA A 78 -22.44 -18.60 -9.37
N ARG A 79 -21.52 -18.22 -8.48
CA ARG A 79 -21.79 -17.34 -7.34
C ARG A 79 -21.63 -15.85 -7.65
N VAL A 80 -21.23 -15.52 -8.88
CA VAL A 80 -20.94 -14.16 -9.31
C VAL A 80 -21.83 -13.80 -10.50
N ASP A 81 -22.44 -12.63 -10.44
CA ASP A 81 -23.15 -12.05 -11.58
C ASP A 81 -22.14 -11.29 -12.49
N ALA A 82 -21.37 -12.06 -13.27
CA ALA A 82 -20.37 -11.52 -14.20
C ALA A 82 -20.96 -11.36 -15.59
N ALA A 83 -20.85 -10.15 -16.17
CA ALA A 83 -21.31 -9.86 -17.53
C ALA A 83 -20.57 -10.71 -18.59
N ASP A 84 -19.31 -11.06 -18.36
CA ASP A 84 -18.53 -12.00 -19.17
C ASP A 84 -18.04 -13.18 -18.31
N ALA A 85 -18.80 -14.27 -18.33
CA ALA A 85 -18.49 -15.47 -17.56
C ALA A 85 -17.24 -16.21 -18.06
N THR A 86 -16.83 -16.03 -19.32
CA THR A 86 -15.72 -16.80 -19.93
C THR A 86 -14.37 -16.23 -19.50
N ASP A 87 -14.22 -14.91 -19.60
CA ASP A 87 -13.02 -14.21 -19.13
C ASP A 87 -12.88 -14.34 -17.61
N PHE A 88 -14.00 -14.34 -16.89
CA PHE A 88 -14.01 -14.57 -15.46
C PHE A 88 -13.56 -15.99 -15.11
N ALA A 89 -14.08 -17.04 -15.77
CA ALA A 89 -13.66 -18.42 -15.54
C ALA A 89 -12.15 -18.61 -15.76
N THR A 90 -11.58 -17.97 -16.79
CA THR A 90 -10.13 -17.98 -17.05
C THR A 90 -9.34 -17.36 -15.89
N SER A 91 -9.83 -16.24 -15.35
CA SER A 91 -9.21 -15.57 -14.19
C SER A 91 -9.29 -16.42 -12.94
N VAL A 92 -10.42 -17.10 -12.70
CA VAL A 92 -10.58 -18.05 -11.58
C VAL A 92 -9.61 -19.23 -11.72
N HIS A 93 -9.45 -19.78 -12.93
CA HIS A 93 -8.47 -20.84 -13.19
C HIS A 93 -7.04 -20.40 -12.84
N GLN A 94 -6.64 -19.21 -13.26
CA GLN A 94 -5.33 -18.64 -12.92
C GLN A 94 -5.16 -18.45 -11.41
N ALA A 95 -6.20 -17.99 -10.71
CA ALA A 95 -6.19 -17.88 -9.26
C ALA A 95 -6.02 -19.26 -8.59
N VAL A 96 -6.73 -20.29 -9.04
CA VAL A 96 -6.58 -21.67 -8.54
C VAL A 96 -5.16 -22.20 -8.75
N ASP A 97 -4.56 -21.95 -9.92
CA ASP A 97 -3.18 -22.35 -10.22
C ASP A 97 -2.15 -21.61 -9.34
N ALA A 98 -2.37 -20.32 -9.07
CA ALA A 98 -1.56 -19.55 -8.14
C ALA A 98 -1.67 -20.09 -6.71
N LEU A 99 -2.88 -20.39 -6.24
CA LEU A 99 -3.14 -20.99 -4.91
C LEU A 99 -2.54 -22.39 -4.77
N HIS A 100 -2.55 -23.19 -5.84
CA HIS A 100 -1.78 -24.43 -5.90
C HIS A 100 -0.29 -24.13 -5.81
N THR A 101 0.25 -23.20 -6.60
CA THR A 101 1.67 -22.82 -6.57
C THR A 101 2.12 -22.42 -5.17
N ALA A 102 1.37 -21.56 -4.48
CA ALA A 102 1.59 -21.10 -3.10
C ALA A 102 1.34 -22.17 -2.01
N ALA A 103 0.96 -23.39 -2.41
CA ALA A 103 0.69 -24.53 -1.54
C ALA A 103 -0.44 -24.27 -0.52
N LEU A 104 -1.46 -23.51 -0.92
CA LEU A 104 -2.72 -23.33 -0.17
C LEU A 104 -3.80 -24.32 -0.60
N LEU A 105 -3.75 -24.73 -1.88
CA LEU A 105 -4.50 -25.86 -2.42
C LEU A 105 -3.55 -27.05 -2.67
N TRP A 106 -3.92 -28.23 -2.20
CA TRP A 106 -3.13 -29.44 -2.29
C TRP A 106 -3.84 -30.52 -3.09
N GLY A 107 -3.08 -31.32 -3.83
CA GLY A 107 -3.58 -32.46 -4.61
C GLY A 107 -3.41 -32.27 -6.11
N THR A 108 -4.34 -32.83 -6.87
CA THR A 108 -4.35 -32.83 -8.35
C THR A 108 -5.58 -32.08 -8.87
N GLN A 109 -5.61 -31.82 -10.18
CA GLN A 109 -6.78 -31.23 -10.85
C GLN A 109 -8.10 -31.96 -10.53
N GLU A 110 -8.08 -33.30 -10.41
CA GLU A 110 -9.28 -34.09 -10.07
C GLU A 110 -9.56 -34.24 -8.58
N ARG A 111 -8.59 -33.92 -7.72
CA ARG A 111 -8.65 -34.18 -6.28
C ARG A 111 -7.85 -33.12 -5.54
N THR A 112 -8.42 -31.92 -5.47
CA THR A 112 -7.88 -30.77 -4.75
C THR A 112 -8.57 -30.60 -3.39
N HIS A 113 -7.81 -30.13 -2.40
CA HIS A 113 -8.33 -29.79 -1.08
C HIS A 113 -7.59 -28.58 -0.50
N VAL A 114 -8.30 -27.80 0.31
CA VAL A 114 -7.73 -26.66 1.02
C VAL A 114 -6.89 -27.15 2.21
N VAL A 115 -5.71 -26.55 2.41
CA VAL A 115 -4.90 -26.78 3.61
C VAL A 115 -5.68 -26.35 4.85
N THR A 116 -5.74 -27.20 5.86
CA THR A 116 -6.61 -27.01 7.03
C THR A 116 -6.48 -25.64 7.69
N SER A 117 -5.24 -25.14 7.85
CA SER A 117 -4.98 -23.84 8.49
C SER A 117 -5.45 -22.62 7.69
N VAL A 118 -5.78 -22.79 6.40
CA VAL A 118 -6.37 -21.72 5.56
C VAL A 118 -7.83 -21.51 5.91
N ARG A 119 -8.55 -22.59 6.28
CA ARG A 119 -10.01 -22.56 6.47
C ARG A 119 -10.47 -21.50 7.47
N ASP A 120 -9.73 -21.39 8.58
CA ASP A 120 -10.03 -20.42 9.64
C ASP A 120 -9.73 -18.97 9.21
N GLN A 121 -8.85 -18.75 8.23
CA GLN A 121 -8.40 -17.42 7.79
C GLN A 121 -9.27 -16.83 6.69
N VAL A 122 -9.95 -17.66 5.90
CA VAL A 122 -10.78 -17.22 4.75
C VAL A 122 -12.29 -17.28 5.03
N ALA A 123 -12.68 -17.65 6.25
CA ALA A 123 -14.08 -17.82 6.64
C ALA A 123 -14.92 -16.53 6.50
N GLN A 124 -14.28 -15.37 6.61
CA GLN A 124 -14.92 -14.05 6.53
C GLN A 124 -14.51 -13.26 5.27
N ALA A 125 -13.91 -13.91 4.28
CA ALA A 125 -13.54 -13.24 3.03
C ALA A 125 -14.78 -12.61 2.38
N PRO A 126 -14.75 -11.31 2.03
CA PRO A 126 -15.89 -10.65 1.42
C PRO A 126 -16.21 -11.27 0.05
N ALA A 127 -17.49 -11.25 -0.32
CA ALA A 127 -17.88 -11.54 -1.70
C ALA A 127 -17.42 -10.37 -2.58
N PRO A 128 -16.69 -10.62 -3.69
CA PRO A 128 -16.28 -9.56 -4.60
C PRO A 128 -17.52 -8.94 -5.26
N SER A 129 -17.54 -7.61 -5.36
CA SER A 129 -18.45 -6.90 -6.26
C SER A 129 -17.98 -7.07 -7.71
N TRP A 130 -18.92 -7.29 -8.63
CA TRP A 130 -18.65 -7.35 -10.06
C TRP A 130 -19.52 -6.36 -10.81
N PRO A 131 -18.98 -5.64 -11.82
CA PRO A 131 -17.55 -5.58 -12.17
C PRO A 131 -16.68 -5.01 -11.04
N PRO A 132 -15.36 -5.26 -11.03
CA PRO A 132 -14.46 -4.68 -10.04
C PRO A 132 -14.62 -3.16 -10.01
N PRO A 133 -14.50 -2.51 -8.84
CA PRO A 133 -14.37 -1.07 -8.81
C PRO A 133 -13.16 -0.68 -9.68
N ALA A 134 -13.32 0.42 -10.39
CA ALA A 134 -12.28 0.96 -11.24
C ALA A 134 -12.35 2.47 -11.18
N CYS A 135 -11.19 3.09 -11.32
CA CYS A 135 -11.10 4.51 -11.62
C CYS A 135 -11.88 4.81 -12.91
N SER A 136 -12.47 6.00 -12.98
CA SER A 136 -13.13 6.49 -14.19
C SER A 136 -12.25 6.33 -15.43
N ALA A 137 -12.90 6.14 -16.58
CA ALA A 137 -12.23 6.03 -17.86
C ALA A 137 -11.26 7.21 -18.09
N PRO A 138 -10.14 6.99 -18.81
CA PRO A 138 -9.13 8.02 -19.07
C PRO A 138 -9.72 9.35 -19.58
N PRO A 139 -9.11 10.52 -19.26
CA PRO A 139 -9.37 11.76 -19.96
C PRO A 139 -9.21 11.49 -21.45
N SER A 140 -10.30 11.70 -22.17
CA SER A 140 -10.39 11.35 -23.59
C SER A 140 -9.68 12.37 -24.48
N SER A 141 -9.21 13.49 -23.93
CA SER A 141 -8.63 14.60 -24.69
C SER A 141 -7.25 15.06 -24.20
N ALA A 142 -6.43 15.56 -25.13
CA ALA A 142 -5.13 16.18 -24.82
C ALA A 142 -5.26 17.43 -23.92
N LYS A 143 -6.43 18.10 -23.94
CA LYS A 143 -6.70 19.30 -23.14
C LYS A 143 -6.88 18.98 -21.65
N GLU A 144 -7.55 17.87 -21.35
CA GLU A 144 -7.73 17.39 -19.97
C GLU A 144 -6.39 16.98 -19.36
N HIS A 145 -5.55 16.23 -20.09
CA HIS A 145 -4.19 15.91 -19.65
C HIS A 145 -3.36 17.16 -19.32
N ALA A 146 -3.36 18.16 -20.21
CA ALA A 146 -2.63 19.40 -19.97
C ALA A 146 -3.12 20.17 -18.72
N THR A 147 -4.41 20.05 -18.41
CA THR A 147 -5.01 20.68 -17.22
C THR A 147 -4.59 19.95 -15.95
N LEU A 148 -4.59 18.61 -15.96
CA LEU A 148 -4.10 17.79 -14.85
C LEU A 148 -2.61 18.05 -14.58
N ASP A 149 -1.79 18.12 -15.63
CA ASP A 149 -0.36 18.44 -15.50
C ASP A 149 -0.15 19.84 -14.88
N GLN A 150 -0.94 20.83 -15.32
CA GLN A 150 -0.85 22.19 -14.78
C GLN A 150 -1.26 22.26 -13.31
N GLN A 151 -2.31 21.52 -12.91
CA GLN A 151 -2.74 21.41 -11.52
C GLN A 151 -1.67 20.70 -10.67
N ALA A 152 -1.12 19.59 -11.17
CA ALA A 152 -0.04 18.87 -10.50
C ALA A 152 1.19 19.76 -10.29
N GLU A 153 1.62 20.51 -11.32
CA GLU A 153 2.71 21.48 -11.19
C GLU A 153 2.42 22.54 -10.12
N ALA A 154 1.19 23.08 -10.10
CA ALA A 154 0.79 24.08 -9.11
C ALA A 154 0.85 23.53 -7.68
N HIS A 155 0.41 22.29 -7.46
CA HIS A 155 0.50 21.62 -6.16
C HIS A 155 1.95 21.36 -5.76
N VAL A 156 2.79 20.85 -6.67
CA VAL A 156 4.23 20.63 -6.43
C VAL A 156 4.92 21.93 -6.03
N ARG A 157 4.69 23.00 -6.78
CA ARG A 157 5.25 24.32 -6.49
C ARG A 157 4.78 24.83 -5.13
N SER A 158 3.49 24.74 -4.84
CA SER A 158 2.93 25.15 -3.54
C SER A 158 3.58 24.42 -2.37
N THR A 159 3.72 23.10 -2.44
CA THR A 159 4.37 22.30 -1.38
C THR A 159 5.83 22.69 -1.18
N ILE A 160 6.59 22.86 -2.27
CA ILE A 160 7.99 23.32 -2.19
C ILE A 160 8.06 24.71 -1.55
N SER A 161 7.21 25.65 -1.98
CA SER A 161 7.18 27.01 -1.44
C SER A 161 6.83 27.02 0.06
N ILE A 162 5.87 26.22 0.51
CA ILE A 162 5.56 26.09 1.94
C ILE A 162 6.81 25.71 2.72
N ILE A 163 7.55 24.67 2.29
CA ILE A 163 8.75 24.21 3.00
C ILE A 163 9.85 25.27 3.00
N GLU A 164 10.05 25.97 1.87
CA GLU A 164 11.03 27.05 1.76
C GLU A 164 10.71 28.22 2.70
N GLU A 165 9.47 28.70 2.69
CA GLU A 165 9.04 29.82 3.52
C GLU A 165 9.09 29.47 5.02
N VAL A 166 8.72 28.23 5.39
CA VAL A 166 8.89 27.76 6.78
C VAL A 166 10.36 27.76 7.19
N GLY A 167 11.26 27.24 6.34
CA GLY A 167 12.69 27.23 6.63
C GLY A 167 13.28 28.64 6.75
N ASP A 168 12.89 29.56 5.85
CA ASP A 168 13.34 30.96 5.88
C ASP A 168 12.76 31.74 7.08
N LEU A 169 11.54 31.40 7.53
CA LEU A 169 10.96 31.91 8.76
C LEU A 169 11.73 31.38 9.99
N TRP A 170 11.88 30.06 10.13
CA TRP A 170 12.52 29.45 11.30
C TRP A 170 14.02 29.71 11.40
N ARG A 171 14.66 30.12 10.30
CA ARG A 171 16.03 30.66 10.36
C ARG A 171 16.12 31.98 11.13
N ARG A 172 15.08 32.82 11.06
CA ARG A 172 15.01 34.13 11.71
C ARG A 172 14.31 34.08 13.06
N GLU A 173 13.26 33.29 13.13
CA GLU A 173 12.35 33.14 14.26
C GLU A 173 12.15 31.64 14.53
N PRO A 174 13.07 31.00 15.29
CA PRO A 174 13.04 29.56 15.51
C PRO A 174 11.69 29.06 16.06
N GLY A 175 11.21 27.94 15.55
CA GLY A 175 9.92 27.38 15.91
C GLY A 175 9.91 26.78 17.31
N ALA A 176 8.86 27.03 18.08
CA ALA A 176 8.73 26.51 19.45
C ALA A 176 8.56 24.98 19.46
N VAL A 177 9.33 24.29 20.31
CA VAL A 177 9.28 22.83 20.49
C VAL A 177 8.41 22.49 21.70
N LEU A 178 7.40 21.64 21.51
CA LEU A 178 6.62 21.10 22.63
C LEU A 178 7.43 20.06 23.41
N ARG A 179 7.04 19.80 24.67
CA ARG A 179 7.61 18.68 25.45
C ARG A 179 7.47 17.32 24.75
N SER A 180 6.44 17.16 23.92
CA SER A 180 6.21 15.96 23.11
C SER A 180 7.06 15.92 21.84
N GLY A 181 7.97 16.86 21.63
CA GLY A 181 8.80 17.00 20.43
C GLY A 181 8.16 17.83 19.32
N GLY A 182 6.83 17.79 19.16
CA GLY A 182 6.14 18.42 18.02
C GLY A 182 5.87 19.93 18.10
N LEU A 183 5.03 20.41 17.20
CA LEU A 183 4.55 21.80 17.14
C LEU A 183 3.17 21.94 17.83
N SER A 184 2.91 23.07 18.48
CA SER A 184 1.60 23.36 19.05
C SER A 184 0.55 23.70 17.99
N THR A 185 -0.73 23.41 18.25
CA THR A 185 -1.86 23.79 17.37
C THR A 185 -1.83 25.28 17.05
N ARG A 186 -1.61 26.13 18.05
CA ARG A 186 -1.54 27.59 17.86
C ARG A 186 -0.38 28.00 16.95
N ALA A 187 0.79 27.39 17.13
CA ALA A 187 1.95 27.69 16.29
C ALA A 187 1.73 27.22 14.84
N LEU A 188 1.07 26.08 14.63
CA LEU A 188 0.65 25.63 13.30
C LEU A 188 -0.36 26.61 12.67
N ASP A 189 -1.36 27.07 13.44
CA ASP A 189 -2.36 28.02 12.94
C ASP A 189 -1.73 29.37 12.55
N THR A 190 -0.78 29.86 13.36
CA THR A 190 0.03 31.05 13.02
C THR A 190 0.83 30.85 11.74
N LEU A 191 1.44 29.67 11.57
CA LEU A 191 2.23 29.35 10.38
C LEU A 191 1.35 29.29 9.13
N ALA A 192 0.20 28.61 9.21
CA ALA A 192 -0.77 28.52 8.13
C ALA A 192 -1.30 29.91 7.73
N ALA A 193 -1.61 30.77 8.72
CA ALA A 193 -2.03 32.15 8.48
C ALA A 193 -0.93 33.00 7.85
N HIS A 194 0.33 32.85 8.27
CA HIS A 194 1.46 33.56 7.68
C HIS A 194 1.69 33.18 6.21
N LEU A 195 1.56 31.89 5.90
CA LEU A 195 1.77 31.34 4.55
C LEU A 195 0.55 31.51 3.63
N GLY A 196 -0.62 31.85 4.18
CA GLY A 196 -1.87 31.88 3.43
C GLY A 196 -2.27 30.52 2.85
N ALA A 197 -1.90 29.43 3.54
CA ALA A 197 -2.05 28.07 3.06
C ALA A 197 -2.98 27.25 3.97
N ASP A 198 -3.54 26.17 3.42
CA ASP A 198 -4.35 25.24 4.18
C ASP A 198 -3.53 24.61 5.34
N ARG A 199 -4.19 24.45 6.49
CA ARG A 199 -3.57 23.95 7.72
C ARG A 199 -3.01 22.54 7.54
N PHE A 200 -3.74 21.67 6.84
CA PHE A 200 -3.28 20.30 6.58
C PHE A 200 -2.11 20.28 5.60
N ALA A 201 -2.13 21.12 4.56
CA ALA A 201 -1.01 21.27 3.64
C ALA A 201 0.29 21.70 4.37
N VAL A 202 0.19 22.68 5.28
CA VAL A 202 1.34 23.15 6.08
C VAL A 202 1.84 22.04 7.01
N SER A 203 0.92 21.36 7.72
CA SER A 203 1.23 20.23 8.61
C SER A 203 1.97 19.11 7.86
N CYS A 204 1.43 18.70 6.71
CA CYS A 204 2.02 17.66 5.86
C CYS A 204 3.42 18.08 5.37
N ALA A 205 3.56 19.31 4.90
CA ALA A 205 4.83 19.83 4.40
C ALA A 205 5.92 19.83 5.47
N VAL A 206 5.64 20.28 6.70
CA VAL A 206 6.64 20.27 7.78
C VAL A 206 6.98 18.86 8.25
N ASP A 207 6.02 17.92 8.28
CA ASP A 207 6.28 16.51 8.60
C ASP A 207 7.20 15.85 7.56
N ILE A 208 6.92 16.07 6.26
CA ILE A 208 7.77 15.58 5.17
C ILE A 208 9.16 16.20 5.28
N ALA A 209 9.24 17.53 5.46
CA ALA A 209 10.52 18.22 5.55
C ALA A 209 11.36 17.74 6.75
N HIS A 210 10.72 17.49 7.89
CA HIS A 210 11.40 16.90 9.05
C HIS A 210 11.90 15.48 8.77
N THR A 211 11.06 14.62 8.19
CA THR A 211 11.46 13.24 7.88
C THR A 211 12.53 13.18 6.79
N ALA A 212 12.53 14.14 5.87
CA ALA A 212 13.58 14.32 4.85
C ALA A 212 14.87 14.91 5.44
N GLY A 213 14.91 15.24 6.74
CA GLY A 213 16.06 15.84 7.40
C GLY A 213 16.30 17.31 7.04
N LEU A 214 15.32 17.99 6.44
CA LEU A 214 15.40 19.40 6.09
C LEU A 214 15.11 20.31 7.30
N LEU A 215 14.27 19.84 8.23
CA LEU A 215 13.95 20.53 9.48
C LEU A 215 14.33 19.65 10.67
N ALA A 216 14.93 20.24 11.70
CA ALA A 216 15.30 19.52 12.91
C ALA A 216 15.18 20.42 14.14
N VAL A 217 15.15 19.79 15.32
CA VAL A 217 15.32 20.48 16.59
C VAL A 217 16.81 20.72 16.80
N GLY A 218 17.20 21.98 16.94
CA GLY A 218 18.56 22.40 17.25
C GLY A 218 18.63 23.19 18.56
N ALA A 219 19.83 23.31 19.11
CA ALA A 219 20.07 24.14 20.29
C ALA A 219 20.14 25.62 19.91
N THR A 220 19.55 26.46 20.77
CA THR A 220 19.70 27.91 20.77
C THR A 220 20.46 28.32 22.03
N ASP A 221 20.74 29.62 22.20
CA ASP A 221 21.48 30.13 23.37
C ASP A 221 20.84 29.77 24.72
N SER A 222 19.52 29.53 24.76
CA SER A 222 18.78 29.29 26.01
C SER A 222 17.81 28.10 26.00
N ASP A 223 17.51 27.51 24.85
CA ASP A 223 16.52 26.40 24.73
C ASP A 223 16.76 25.58 23.45
N VAL A 224 15.86 24.66 23.12
CA VAL A 224 15.80 23.98 21.83
C VAL A 224 14.67 24.53 20.95
N ALA A 225 14.91 24.58 19.65
CA ALA A 225 13.95 25.12 18.70
C ALA A 225 13.97 24.38 17.36
N TRP A 226 12.85 24.38 16.66
CA TRP A 226 12.74 23.92 15.28
C TRP A 226 13.44 24.90 14.33
N MET A 227 14.31 24.39 13.46
CA MET A 227 15.12 25.17 12.54
C MET A 227 15.46 24.40 11.25
N PRO A 228 15.80 25.09 10.14
CA PRO A 228 16.34 24.44 8.96
C PRO A 228 17.71 23.82 9.24
N THR A 229 17.99 22.70 8.57
CA THR A 229 19.29 22.02 8.63
C THR A 229 20.22 22.46 7.49
N GLU A 230 21.46 21.98 7.49
CA GLU A 230 22.35 22.11 6.33
C GLU A 230 21.77 21.42 5.09
N SER A 231 21.12 20.26 5.26
CA SER A 231 20.44 19.53 4.19
C SER A 231 19.34 20.36 3.52
N PHE A 232 18.68 21.27 4.24
CA PHE A 232 17.72 22.21 3.65
C PHE A 232 18.39 23.17 2.67
N ASP A 233 19.56 23.71 3.02
CA ASP A 233 20.30 24.62 2.15
C ASP A 233 20.82 23.91 0.89
N ASP A 234 21.30 22.67 1.04
CA ASP A 234 21.69 21.84 -0.10
C ASP A 234 20.49 21.49 -0.99
N TRP A 235 19.36 21.11 -0.38
CA TRP A 235 18.13 20.81 -1.10
C TRP A 235 17.66 22.01 -1.94
N ARG A 236 17.67 23.23 -1.37
CA ARG A 236 17.29 24.47 -2.08
C ARG A 236 18.12 24.75 -3.32
N ARG A 237 19.40 24.34 -3.33
CA ARG A 237 20.30 24.54 -4.49
C ARG A 237 20.02 23.59 -5.64
N THR A 238 19.17 22.58 -5.45
CA THR A 238 18.85 21.61 -6.51
C THR A 238 17.69 22.07 -7.42
N PRO A 239 17.62 21.60 -8.67
CA PRO A 239 16.51 21.91 -9.57
C PRO A 239 15.14 21.52 -8.96
N PRO A 240 14.04 22.24 -9.26
CA PRO A 240 12.72 21.99 -8.66
C PRO A 240 12.24 20.53 -8.76
N GLY A 241 12.47 19.86 -9.88
CA GLY A 241 12.10 18.44 -10.04
C GLY A 241 12.86 17.51 -9.08
N ARG A 242 14.14 17.80 -8.79
CA ARG A 242 14.92 17.04 -7.81
C ARG A 242 14.47 17.34 -6.38
N ARG A 243 14.12 18.59 -6.10
CA ARG A 243 13.53 18.99 -4.83
C ARG A 243 12.24 18.25 -4.55
N TRP A 244 11.34 18.22 -5.54
CA TRP A 244 10.10 17.46 -5.48
C TRP A 244 10.34 15.96 -5.29
N ALA A 245 11.26 15.36 -6.05
CA ALA A 245 11.55 13.94 -5.96
C ALA A 245 11.96 13.50 -4.54
N VAL A 246 12.76 14.31 -3.84
CA VAL A 246 13.12 14.05 -2.43
C VAL A 246 11.85 14.02 -1.57
N LEU A 247 11.00 15.05 -1.66
CA LEU A 247 9.78 15.15 -0.86
C LEU A 247 8.79 14.01 -1.14
N ALA A 248 8.58 13.68 -2.41
CA ALA A 248 7.66 12.62 -2.84
C ALA A 248 8.15 11.23 -2.38
N GLN A 249 9.45 10.95 -2.49
CA GLN A 249 10.04 9.70 -1.99
C GLN A 249 9.95 9.61 -0.47
N THR A 250 10.28 10.70 0.24
CA THR A 250 10.12 10.75 1.69
C THR A 250 8.67 10.51 2.10
N TRP A 251 7.70 11.12 1.43
CA TRP A 251 6.29 10.88 1.70
C TRP A 251 5.90 9.42 1.46
N ARG A 252 6.33 8.82 0.34
CA ARG A 252 6.03 7.42 0.01
C ARG A 252 6.58 6.47 1.08
N ASP A 253 7.82 6.71 1.53
CA ASP A 253 8.59 5.74 2.33
C ASP A 253 8.48 5.96 3.85
N ARG A 254 8.01 7.12 4.31
CA ARG A 254 7.90 7.41 5.76
C ARG A 254 6.79 6.58 6.43
N GLN A 255 7.02 6.12 7.65
CA GLN A 255 6.02 5.38 8.44
C GLN A 255 4.99 6.30 9.12
N GLY A 256 5.32 7.59 9.28
CA GLY A 256 4.48 8.56 9.96
C GLY A 256 3.23 9.00 9.19
N VAL A 257 2.11 9.13 9.90
CA VAL A 257 0.87 9.75 9.41
C VAL A 257 0.88 11.24 9.75
N THR A 258 0.37 12.10 8.85
CA THR A 258 0.19 13.51 9.20
C THR A 258 -1.02 13.65 10.10
N SER A 259 -0.80 14.16 11.31
CA SER A 259 -1.83 14.35 12.32
C SER A 259 -2.09 15.83 12.58
N ALA A 260 -3.01 16.13 13.51
CA ALA A 260 -3.26 17.50 13.95
C ALA A 260 -2.10 18.10 14.79
N LYS A 261 -1.10 17.28 15.16
CA LYS A 261 0.11 17.65 15.91
C LYS A 261 1.34 17.33 15.04
N PRO A 262 1.73 18.20 14.11
CA PRO A 262 2.87 17.92 13.25
C PRO A 262 4.16 17.81 14.05
N LEU A 263 5.13 17.14 13.43
CA LEU A 263 6.47 16.88 13.96
C LEU A 263 6.49 15.94 15.18
N VAL A 264 5.37 15.28 15.46
CA VAL A 264 5.30 14.11 16.36
C VAL A 264 5.21 12.87 15.48
N THR A 265 6.16 11.95 15.63
CA THR A 265 6.16 10.70 14.87
C THR A 265 5.08 9.76 15.39
N GLU A 266 3.90 9.79 14.75
CA GLU A 266 2.85 8.79 14.92
C GLU A 266 2.94 7.78 13.78
N GLU A 267 3.50 6.60 14.07
CA GLU A 267 3.70 5.54 13.08
C GLU A 267 2.49 4.61 13.03
N HIS A 268 2.19 4.12 11.83
CA HIS A 268 1.24 3.05 11.64
C HIS A 268 1.85 2.00 10.70
N PRO A 269 1.82 0.70 11.07
CA PRO A 269 2.62 -0.35 10.41
C PRO A 269 2.29 -0.52 8.92
N PHE A 270 1.10 -0.08 8.50
CA PHE A 270 0.63 -0.24 7.13
C PHE A 270 0.70 1.02 6.28
N THR A 271 1.10 2.17 6.83
CA THR A 271 1.05 3.44 6.10
C THR A 271 1.89 3.42 4.83
N VAL A 272 3.08 2.83 4.89
CA VAL A 272 3.95 2.68 3.71
C VAL A 272 3.28 1.79 2.66
N THR A 273 2.74 0.64 3.07
CA THR A 273 2.02 -0.29 2.19
C THR A 273 0.84 0.40 1.49
N TRP A 274 0.02 1.15 2.23
CA TRP A 274 -1.12 1.89 1.67
C TRP A 274 -0.68 2.94 0.65
N ARG A 275 0.39 3.69 0.91
CA ARG A 275 0.90 4.67 -0.08
C ARG A 275 1.37 3.99 -1.35
N HIS A 276 2.00 2.82 -1.25
CA HIS A 276 2.38 2.04 -2.42
C HIS A 276 1.15 1.55 -3.19
N HIS A 277 0.14 1.01 -2.53
CA HIS A 277 -1.11 0.61 -3.19
C HIS A 277 -1.80 1.79 -3.87
N LEU A 278 -1.90 2.94 -3.19
CA LEU A 278 -2.47 4.16 -3.74
C LEU A 278 -1.72 4.62 -4.98
N LEU A 279 -0.38 4.64 -4.96
CA LEU A 279 0.42 5.02 -6.13
C LEU A 279 0.29 4.02 -7.28
N THR A 280 0.19 2.72 -6.98
CA THR A 280 -0.08 1.70 -8.00
C THR A 280 -1.42 1.94 -8.69
N VAL A 281 -2.49 2.12 -7.90
CA VAL A 281 -3.83 2.40 -8.43
C VAL A 281 -3.85 3.71 -9.21
N ALA A 282 -3.22 4.77 -8.69
CA ALA A 282 -3.14 6.07 -9.37
C ALA A 282 -2.34 6.01 -10.68
N ASN A 283 -1.29 5.19 -10.76
CA ASN A 283 -0.49 5.04 -11.98
C ASN A 283 -1.16 4.16 -13.04
N GLU A 284 -1.99 3.21 -12.62
CA GLU A 284 -2.83 2.40 -13.52
C GLU A 284 -4.08 3.15 -13.97
N ALA A 285 -4.62 4.02 -13.12
CA ALA A 285 -5.69 4.93 -13.47
C ALA A 285 -5.23 5.72 -14.68
N SER A 286 -5.83 5.44 -15.83
CA SER A 286 -5.45 6.11 -17.08
C SER A 286 -5.92 7.58 -17.10
N GLY A 287 -6.42 8.10 -15.98
CA GLY A 287 -7.11 9.38 -15.85
C GLY A 287 -7.38 9.88 -14.45
N GLU A 288 -8.26 10.90 -14.35
CA GLU A 288 -8.75 11.40 -13.07
C GLU A 288 -9.47 10.29 -12.32
N CYS A 289 -9.09 10.10 -11.06
CA CYS A 289 -9.70 9.14 -10.18
C CYS A 289 -9.84 9.76 -8.80
N GLU A 290 -11.08 9.81 -8.34
CA GLU A 290 -11.40 10.29 -7.00
C GLU A 290 -10.75 9.41 -5.94
N ILE A 291 -10.34 10.01 -4.83
CA ILE A 291 -9.68 9.28 -3.73
C ILE A 291 -10.58 8.15 -3.23
N ASP A 292 -11.88 8.37 -3.07
CA ASP A 292 -12.82 7.34 -2.60
C ASP A 292 -12.86 6.14 -3.55
N ALA A 293 -12.84 6.37 -4.87
CA ALA A 293 -12.77 5.30 -5.86
C ALA A 293 -11.43 4.55 -5.80
N MET A 294 -10.31 5.25 -5.60
CA MET A 294 -9.02 4.60 -5.38
C MET A 294 -9.05 3.73 -4.12
N LEU A 295 -9.65 4.20 -3.03
CA LEU A 295 -9.79 3.44 -1.79
C LEU A 295 -10.65 2.19 -1.99
N GLU A 296 -11.77 2.29 -2.71
CA GLU A 296 -12.58 1.12 -3.08
C GLU A 296 -11.79 0.10 -3.92
N VAL A 297 -10.98 0.57 -4.88
CA VAL A 297 -10.09 -0.30 -5.66
C VAL A 297 -9.05 -0.98 -4.77
N ILE A 298 -8.46 -0.25 -3.82
CA ILE A 298 -7.48 -0.81 -2.89
C ILE A 298 -8.13 -1.87 -2.00
N ASP A 299 -9.28 -1.57 -1.40
CA ASP A 299 -10.02 -2.51 -0.53
C ASP A 299 -10.47 -3.75 -1.32
N TYR A 300 -10.80 -3.59 -2.59
CA TYR A 300 -11.09 -4.71 -3.49
C TYR A 300 -9.86 -5.54 -3.84
N ARG A 301 -8.71 -4.91 -4.13
CA ARG A 301 -7.49 -5.60 -4.58
C ARG A 301 -6.64 -6.15 -3.45
N TRP A 302 -6.73 -5.59 -2.26
CA TRP A 302 -5.97 -5.99 -1.08
C TRP A 302 -6.89 -6.00 0.14
N PRO A 303 -7.90 -6.90 0.16
CA PRO A 303 -8.84 -6.99 1.27
C PRO A 303 -8.11 -7.42 2.55
N ARG A 304 -8.50 -6.81 3.67
CA ARG A 304 -7.92 -7.05 4.99
C ARG A 304 -8.78 -7.96 5.85
#